data_AF-A0AAN8KPM5-F1
#
_entry.id   AF-A0AAN8KPM5-F1
#
_cell.length_a   1.000
_cell.length_b   1.000
_cell.length_c   1.000
_cell.angle_alpha   90.00
_cell.angle_beta   90.00
_cell.angle_gamma   90.00
#
_symmetry.space_group_name_H-M   'P 1'
#
loop_
_entity.id
_entity.type
_entity.pdbx_description
1 polymer ?
#
loop_
_entity_poly.entity_id
_entity_poly.type
_entity_poly.pdbx_seq_one_letter_code
_entity_poly.pdbx_strand_id
1 'polypeptide(L)'
;VTKLKALKSCLECLTSYCETHLQHHQIAPALKRHKLINPVENLEDRMCKKHKRPLELFCRTDQMCVCQFCTVTDHKGHHTVSLRKEFGEKKAELGRTKNQVQQMIHKCLQKVKEIKHSAELSNRDAEREIEKSEQVFTTLVRSMQRSQAEVAKMIGEKQKATQRQAEGLIKELEQEITELQRRRSELEQLSHSKDHLHLLQSSSSLCTPTSTKDWSDVSITWDQSKWNVQKDISQLDKKVDYEAFTDPHTSLSLKSKPEKLGVFVDYEEGQVSFYDVDTRSHIFSFTGCTFTEKLYPYLNPFDDYDGSNSAPMIITPVNQTP
;
A
#
# COMPACT_ATOMS: atom_id res chain seq x y z
N VAL A 1 65.06 30.23 -31.87
CA VAL A 1 64.19 30.73 -32.95
C VAL A 1 62.85 31.11 -32.35
N THR A 2 62.51 32.39 -32.35
CA THR A 2 61.21 32.89 -31.88
C THR A 2 60.12 32.45 -32.86
N LYS A 3 59.19 31.58 -32.42
CA LYS A 3 58.06 31.16 -33.26
C LYS A 3 57.03 32.30 -33.32
N LEU A 4 56.83 32.84 -34.51
CA LEU A 4 55.82 33.88 -34.77
C LEU A 4 54.50 33.24 -35.22
N LYS A 5 53.38 33.88 -34.87
CA LYS A 5 52.05 33.44 -35.32
C LYS A 5 51.96 33.51 -36.84
N ALA A 6 51.61 32.40 -37.48
CA ALA A 6 51.31 32.37 -38.90
C ALA A 6 49.97 33.07 -39.18
N LEU A 7 49.92 33.85 -40.26
CA LEU A 7 48.72 34.57 -40.69
C LEU A 7 48.13 33.99 -41.98
N LYS A 8 48.97 33.46 -42.87
CA LYS A 8 48.56 32.73 -44.07
C LYS A 8 49.53 31.60 -44.38
N SER A 9 49.05 30.59 -45.10
CA SER A 9 49.86 29.54 -45.70
C SER A 9 49.75 29.58 -47.21
N CYS A 10 50.84 29.31 -47.91
CA CYS A 10 50.88 29.24 -49.38
C CYS A 10 50.86 27.79 -49.84
N LEU A 11 49.96 27.45 -50.76
CA LEU A 11 49.83 26.09 -51.29
C LEU A 11 50.93 25.72 -52.29
N GLU A 12 51.57 26.71 -52.89
CA GLU A 12 52.67 26.51 -53.84
C GLU A 12 54.02 26.42 -53.12
N CYS A 13 54.25 27.26 -52.10
CA CYS A 13 55.48 27.25 -51.32
C CYS A 13 55.46 26.23 -50.17
N LEU A 14 54.30 25.64 -49.86
CA LEU A 14 54.08 24.73 -48.72
C LEU A 14 54.64 25.29 -47.40
N THR A 15 54.53 26.61 -47.23
CA THR A 15 55.07 27.33 -46.08
C THR A 15 54.01 28.25 -45.47
N SER A 16 54.02 28.36 -44.14
CA SER A 16 53.20 29.28 -43.36
C SER A 16 54.00 30.53 -43.00
N TYR A 17 53.43 31.71 -43.23
CA TYR A 17 54.11 32.99 -43.08
C TYR A 17 53.52 33.81 -41.93
N CYS A 18 54.39 34.43 -41.13
CA CYS A 18 54.01 35.53 -40.25
C CYS A 18 53.86 36.84 -41.08
N GLU A 19 53.34 37.90 -40.45
CA GLU A 19 53.02 39.18 -41.10
C GLU A 19 54.13 39.70 -42.02
N THR A 20 55.36 39.84 -41.51
CA THR A 20 56.48 40.42 -42.27
C THR A 20 56.85 39.60 -43.50
N HIS A 21 56.85 38.27 -43.39
CA HIS A 21 57.16 37.39 -44.52
C HIS A 21 55.98 37.28 -45.51
N LEU A 22 54.75 37.43 -45.02
CA LEU A 22 53.55 37.47 -45.86
C LEU A 22 53.53 38.72 -46.74
N GLN A 23 53.96 39.87 -46.22
CA GLN A 23 54.03 41.11 -47.00
C GLN A 23 54.93 40.97 -48.23
N HIS A 24 56.10 40.35 -48.09
CA HIS A 24 56.99 40.08 -49.22
C HIS A 24 56.33 39.18 -50.28
N HIS A 25 55.59 38.18 -49.81
CA HIS A 25 54.84 37.27 -50.67
C HIS A 25 53.67 37.97 -51.41
N GLN A 26 53.13 39.05 -50.85
CA GLN A 26 52.07 39.85 -51.45
C GLN A 26 52.59 40.97 -52.35
N ILE A 27 53.83 41.44 -52.17
CA ILE A 27 54.38 42.55 -52.95
C ILE A 27 55.13 42.03 -54.19
N ALA A 28 55.88 40.93 -54.06
CA ALA A 28 56.68 40.37 -55.14
C ALA A 28 55.79 39.88 -56.32
N PRO A 29 55.98 40.41 -57.56
CA PRO A 29 55.13 40.06 -58.70
C PRO A 29 55.06 38.55 -58.99
N ALA A 30 56.17 37.83 -58.79
CA ALA A 30 56.24 36.38 -59.02
C ALA A 30 55.43 35.55 -58.00
N LEU A 31 55.23 36.07 -56.77
CA LEU A 31 54.59 35.38 -55.66
C LEU A 31 53.12 35.79 -55.47
N LYS A 32 52.70 36.95 -56.02
CA LYS A 32 51.30 37.44 -55.98
C LYS A 32 50.27 36.45 -56.53
N ARG A 33 50.69 35.59 -57.46
CA ARG A 33 49.83 34.58 -58.12
C ARG A 33 49.63 33.30 -57.30
N HIS A 34 50.42 33.10 -56.25
CA HIS A 34 50.29 31.93 -55.39
C HIS A 34 49.02 32.00 -54.53
N LYS A 35 48.41 30.85 -54.27
CA LYS A 35 47.17 30.74 -53.50
C LYS A 35 47.46 30.70 -52.01
N LEU A 36 47.10 31.79 -51.33
CA LEU A 36 47.18 31.92 -49.88
C LEU A 36 45.87 31.47 -49.22
N ILE A 37 45.98 30.60 -48.21
CA ILE A 37 44.88 30.13 -47.37
C ILE A 37 45.10 30.52 -45.91
N ASN A 38 44.08 30.34 -45.08
CA ASN A 38 44.28 30.47 -43.63
C ASN A 38 45.29 29.43 -43.13
N PRO A 39 46.04 29.73 -42.06
CA PRO A 39 47.04 28.82 -41.53
C PRO A 39 46.45 27.46 -41.24
N VAL A 40 47.12 26.41 -41.74
CA VAL A 40 46.80 25.01 -41.44
C VAL A 40 48.02 24.36 -40.81
N GLU A 41 47.80 23.40 -39.93
CA GLU A 41 48.89 22.72 -39.21
C GLU A 41 49.75 21.86 -40.15
N ASN A 42 49.13 21.22 -41.14
CA ASN A 42 49.79 20.38 -42.13
C ASN A 42 49.39 20.82 -43.55
N LEU A 43 50.35 21.33 -44.32
CA LEU A 43 50.14 21.78 -45.70
C LEU A 43 50.23 20.64 -46.69
N GLU A 44 51.03 19.62 -46.40
CA GLU A 44 51.20 18.41 -47.20
C GLU A 44 49.88 17.64 -47.30
N ASP A 45 49.06 17.63 -46.24
CA ASP A 45 47.72 17.01 -46.25
C ASP A 45 46.73 17.72 -47.18
N ARG A 46 47.04 18.95 -47.61
CA ARG A 46 46.24 19.69 -48.61
C ARG A 46 46.63 19.34 -50.04
N MET A 47 47.63 18.49 -50.23
CA MET A 47 48.18 18.14 -51.54
C MET A 47 47.85 16.69 -51.90
N CYS A 48 47.50 16.47 -53.17
CA CYS A 48 47.37 15.15 -53.73
C CYS A 48 48.73 14.43 -53.69
N LYS A 49 48.78 13.29 -53.01
CA LYS A 49 50.02 12.52 -52.84
C LYS A 49 50.62 12.06 -54.17
N LYS A 50 49.79 11.72 -55.16
CA LYS A 50 50.19 11.28 -56.51
C LYS A 50 50.63 12.45 -57.40
N HIS A 51 49.78 13.46 -57.54
CA HIS A 51 49.97 14.53 -58.53
C HIS A 51 50.69 15.78 -58.00
N LYS A 52 50.96 15.84 -56.69
CA LYS A 52 51.59 16.99 -56.00
C LYS A 52 50.88 18.32 -56.30
N ARG A 53 49.55 18.27 -56.43
CA ARG A 53 48.68 19.43 -56.69
C ARG A 53 47.65 19.60 -55.57
N PRO A 54 47.14 20.81 -55.31
CA PRO A 54 46.14 21.04 -54.28
C PRO A 54 44.89 20.18 -54.45
N LEU A 55 44.32 19.74 -53.32
CA LEU A 55 43.04 19.04 -53.26
C LEU A 55 41.91 20.07 -53.28
N GLU A 56 41.25 20.21 -54.44
CA GLU A 56 40.23 21.24 -54.67
C GLU A 56 38.84 20.65 -54.95
N LEU A 57 38.76 19.34 -55.15
CA LEU A 57 37.55 18.61 -55.46
C LEU A 57 37.32 17.52 -54.40
N PHE A 58 36.08 17.06 -54.29
CA PHE A 58 35.69 15.93 -53.47
C PHE A 58 34.98 14.90 -54.35
N CYS A 59 35.48 13.67 -54.35
CA CYS A 59 34.83 12.54 -55.00
C CYS A 59 33.81 11.94 -54.03
N ARG A 60 32.51 12.03 -54.36
CA ARG A 60 31.44 11.46 -53.54
C ARG A 60 31.35 9.94 -53.65
N THR A 61 31.77 9.38 -54.79
CA THR A 61 31.81 7.93 -54.97
C THR A 61 32.77 7.30 -53.97
N ASP A 62 33.98 7.84 -53.86
CA ASP A 62 35.04 7.27 -53.00
C ASP A 62 35.20 8.00 -51.65
N GLN A 63 34.37 9.03 -51.39
CA GLN A 63 34.39 9.83 -50.16
C GLN A 63 35.76 10.42 -49.80
N MET A 64 36.46 10.99 -50.79
CA MET A 64 37.80 11.54 -50.59
C MET A 64 38.06 12.83 -51.36
N CYS A 65 38.93 13.67 -50.80
CA CYS A 65 39.42 14.87 -51.48
C CYS A 65 40.40 14.48 -52.59
N VAL A 66 40.23 15.07 -53.78
CA VAL A 66 41.03 14.79 -54.97
C VAL A 66 41.48 16.09 -55.65
N CYS A 67 42.56 16.06 -56.43
CA CYS A 67 42.96 17.20 -57.27
C CYS A 67 42.29 17.12 -58.65
N GLN A 68 42.40 18.19 -59.45
CA GLN A 68 41.79 18.22 -60.79
C GLN A 68 42.33 17.11 -61.74
N PHE A 69 43.58 16.68 -61.59
CA PHE A 69 44.15 15.65 -62.46
C PHE A 69 43.63 14.24 -62.13
N CYS A 70 43.23 14.00 -60.87
CA CYS A 70 42.60 12.75 -60.45
C CYS A 70 41.29 12.47 -61.20
N THR A 71 40.54 13.51 -61.61
CA THR A 71 39.21 13.33 -62.23
C THR A 71 39.26 12.88 -63.68
N VAL A 72 40.43 12.96 -64.32
CA VAL A 72 40.66 12.43 -65.68
C VAL A 72 41.46 11.13 -65.67
N THR A 73 41.93 10.70 -64.50
CA THR A 73 42.72 9.49 -64.28
C THR A 73 41.93 8.51 -63.39
N ASP A 74 42.34 8.33 -62.13
CA ASP A 74 41.82 7.30 -61.21
C ASP A 74 40.34 7.48 -60.87
N HIS A 75 39.81 8.71 -60.91
CA HIS A 75 38.41 9.03 -60.59
C HIS A 75 37.64 9.45 -61.85
N LYS A 76 38.05 8.96 -63.03
CA LYS A 76 37.37 9.25 -64.29
C LYS A 76 35.96 8.68 -64.27
N GLY A 77 34.97 9.54 -64.48
CA GLY A 77 33.55 9.16 -64.46
C GLY A 77 32.93 9.07 -63.06
N HIS A 78 33.69 9.32 -61.99
CA HIS A 78 33.12 9.40 -60.64
C HIS A 78 32.41 10.73 -60.41
N HIS A 79 31.48 10.74 -59.46
CA HIS A 79 30.76 11.97 -59.10
C HIS A 79 31.66 12.87 -58.25
N THR A 80 32.24 13.89 -58.90
CA THR A 80 33.13 14.86 -58.25
C THR A 80 32.47 16.23 -58.17
N VAL A 81 32.56 16.85 -56.99
CA VAL A 81 32.08 18.22 -56.74
C VAL A 81 33.23 19.09 -56.25
N SER A 82 33.05 20.41 -56.22
CA SER A 82 34.05 21.29 -55.61
C SER A 82 34.12 21.05 -54.10
N LEU A 83 35.33 21.10 -53.54
CA LEU A 83 35.54 20.91 -52.11
C LEU A 83 34.75 21.92 -51.28
N ARG A 84 34.61 23.15 -51.77
CA ARG A 84 33.81 24.20 -51.11
C ARG A 84 32.32 23.83 -51.02
N LYS A 85 31.76 23.25 -52.08
CA LYS A 85 30.36 22.80 -52.10
C LYS A 85 30.15 21.67 -51.09
N GLU A 86 30.97 20.63 -51.17
CA GLU A 86 30.88 19.49 -50.23
C GLU A 86 31.07 19.93 -48.78
N PHE A 87 32.04 20.80 -48.51
CA PHE A 87 32.26 21.36 -47.19
C PHE A 87 31.03 22.08 -46.65
N GLY A 88 30.36 22.89 -47.48
CA GLY A 88 29.13 23.59 -47.09
C GLY A 88 28.00 22.62 -46.73
N GLU A 89 27.80 21.60 -47.57
CA GLU A 89 26.79 20.56 -47.35
C GLU A 89 27.08 19.75 -46.07
N LYS A 90 28.32 19.27 -45.88
CA LYS A 90 28.73 18.53 -44.68
C LYS A 90 28.66 19.38 -43.41
N LYS A 91 29.01 20.66 -43.49
CA LYS A 91 28.89 21.58 -42.35
C LYS A 91 27.42 21.80 -41.96
N ALA A 92 26.52 21.93 -42.94
CA ALA A 92 25.09 22.05 -42.69
C ALA A 92 24.51 20.74 -42.11
N GLU A 93 24.93 19.59 -42.64
CA GLU A 93 24.58 18.26 -42.10
C GLU A 93 24.98 18.13 -40.63
N LEU A 94 26.24 18.42 -40.30
CA LEU A 94 26.73 18.41 -38.90
C LEU A 94 25.94 19.36 -38.00
N GLY A 95 25.56 20.55 -38.50
CA GLY A 95 24.72 21.48 -37.78
C GLY A 95 23.34 20.90 -37.45
N ARG A 96 22.70 20.23 -38.41
CA ARG A 96 21.40 19.56 -38.21
C ARG A 96 21.52 18.41 -37.22
N THR A 97 22.50 17.53 -37.37
CA THR A 97 22.74 16.41 -36.45
C THR A 97 23.03 16.89 -35.04
N LYS A 98 23.85 17.95 -34.88
CA LYS A 98 24.12 18.57 -33.58
C LYS A 98 22.84 19.04 -32.89
N ASN A 99 21.98 19.76 -33.62
CA ASN A 99 20.71 20.25 -33.07
C ASN A 99 19.77 19.11 -32.70
N GLN A 100 19.70 18.06 -33.52
CA GLN A 100 18.88 16.87 -33.24
C GLN A 100 19.35 16.16 -31.97
N VAL A 101 20.66 15.94 -31.82
CA VAL A 101 21.24 15.33 -30.61
C VAL A 101 20.97 16.20 -29.38
N GLN A 102 21.09 17.53 -29.49
CA GLN A 102 20.77 18.44 -28.38
C GLN A 102 19.29 18.37 -27.98
N GLN A 103 18.38 18.28 -28.95
CA GLN A 103 16.95 18.08 -28.66
C GLN A 103 16.69 16.74 -27.98
N MET A 104 17.34 15.66 -28.42
CA MET A 104 17.23 14.34 -27.79
C MET A 104 17.73 14.38 -26.35
N ILE A 105 18.88 15.00 -26.09
CA ILE A 105 19.41 15.19 -24.73
C ILE A 105 18.39 15.92 -23.85
N HIS A 106 17.81 17.02 -24.35
CA HIS A 106 16.79 17.77 -23.60
C HIS A 106 15.57 16.91 -23.27
N LYS A 107 15.06 16.16 -24.24
CA LYS A 107 13.93 15.23 -24.04
C LYS A 107 14.27 14.14 -23.02
N CYS A 108 15.45 13.53 -23.11
CA CYS A 108 15.89 12.52 -22.15
C CYS A 108 16.00 13.10 -20.73
N LEU A 109 16.57 14.30 -20.58
CA LEU A 109 16.66 14.97 -19.26
C LEU A 109 15.28 15.29 -18.68
N GLN A 110 14.34 15.73 -19.51
CA GLN A 110 12.96 15.94 -19.07
C GLN A 110 12.33 14.62 -18.62
N LYS A 111 12.48 13.55 -19.39
CA LYS A 111 11.89 12.25 -19.06
C LYS A 111 12.46 11.65 -17.77
N VAL A 112 13.76 11.84 -17.53
CA VAL A 112 14.38 11.46 -16.24
C VAL A 112 13.73 12.21 -15.07
N LYS A 113 13.44 13.51 -15.21
CA LYS A 113 12.75 14.28 -14.16
C LYS A 113 11.33 13.76 -13.91
N GLU A 114 10.57 13.49 -14.96
CA GLU A 114 9.21 12.95 -14.87
C GLU A 114 9.19 11.59 -14.15
N ILE A 115 10.09 10.67 -14.54
CA ILE A 115 10.17 9.34 -13.94
C ILE A 115 10.56 9.42 -12.47
N LYS A 116 11.53 10.28 -12.12
CA LYS A 116 11.93 10.49 -10.71
C LYS A 116 10.76 10.98 -9.86
N HIS A 117 10.05 12.01 -10.32
CA HIS A 117 8.89 12.53 -9.61
C HIS A 117 7.77 11.47 -9.48
N SER A 118 7.52 10.68 -10.52
CA SER A 118 6.53 9.60 -10.47
C SER A 118 6.91 8.53 -9.44
N ALA A 119 8.18 8.16 -9.36
CA ALA A 119 8.67 7.20 -8.38
C ALA A 119 8.54 7.74 -6.94
N GLU A 120 8.86 9.01 -6.71
CA GLU A 120 8.69 9.68 -5.41
C GLU A 120 7.22 9.71 -4.97
N LEU A 121 6.28 10.00 -5.88
CA LEU A 121 4.85 9.92 -5.59
C LEU A 121 4.42 8.50 -5.23
N SER A 122 4.81 7.52 -6.04
CA SER A 122 4.47 6.11 -5.79
C SER A 122 4.99 5.62 -4.44
N ASN A 123 6.19 6.03 -4.03
CA ASN A 123 6.73 5.70 -2.72
C ASN A 123 5.91 6.31 -1.59
N ARG A 124 5.54 7.60 -1.71
CA ARG A 124 4.69 8.28 -0.72
C ARG A 124 3.30 7.64 -0.61
N ASP A 125 2.74 7.18 -1.72
CA ASP A 125 1.45 6.48 -1.72
C ASP A 125 1.56 5.11 -1.03
N ALA A 126 2.65 4.36 -1.29
CA ALA A 126 2.92 3.10 -0.60
C ALA A 126 3.10 3.29 0.91
N GLU A 127 3.86 4.30 1.35
CA GLU A 127 4.03 4.65 2.78
C GLU A 127 2.68 4.99 3.44
N ARG A 128 1.81 5.72 2.75
CA ARG A 128 0.46 6.05 3.24
C ARG A 128 -0.41 4.81 3.40
N GLU A 129 -0.37 3.88 2.45
CA GLU A 129 -1.13 2.63 2.57
C GLU A 129 -0.61 1.74 3.70
N ILE A 130 0.71 1.72 3.94
CA ILE A 130 1.29 1.07 5.12
C ILE A 130 0.73 1.71 6.41
N GLU A 131 0.76 3.04 6.54
CA GLU A 131 0.26 3.74 7.73
C GLU A 131 -1.23 3.48 7.98
N LYS A 132 -2.06 3.53 6.92
CA LYS A 132 -3.48 3.18 7.01
C LYS A 132 -3.69 1.74 7.48
N SER A 133 -2.93 0.80 6.92
CA SER A 133 -2.98 -0.61 7.30
C SER A 133 -2.61 -0.80 8.77
N GLU A 134 -1.51 -0.19 9.22
CA GLU A 134 -1.09 -0.21 10.62
C GLU A 134 -2.15 0.38 11.55
N GLN A 135 -2.84 1.45 11.15
CA GLN A 135 -3.93 2.04 11.92
C GLN A 135 -5.11 1.07 12.09
N VAL A 136 -5.47 0.34 11.02
CA VAL A 136 -6.51 -0.70 11.07
C VAL A 136 -6.10 -1.84 12.01
N PHE A 137 -4.90 -2.38 11.86
CA PHE A 137 -4.41 -3.45 12.74
C PHE A 137 -4.32 -3.00 14.20
N THR A 138 -3.86 -1.77 14.45
CA THR A 138 -3.82 -1.21 15.81
C THR A 138 -5.23 -1.11 16.40
N THR A 139 -6.22 -0.74 15.60
CA THR A 139 -7.62 -0.67 16.04
C THR A 139 -8.19 -2.06 16.35
N LEU A 140 -7.89 -3.06 15.52
CA LEU A 140 -8.26 -4.46 15.74
C LEU A 140 -7.65 -5.01 17.03
N VAL A 141 -6.33 -4.84 17.23
CA VAL A 141 -5.63 -5.27 18.45
C VAL A 141 -6.26 -4.62 19.69
N ARG A 142 -6.53 -3.31 19.65
CA ARG A 142 -7.21 -2.60 20.75
C ARG A 142 -8.63 -3.13 21.00
N SER A 143 -9.34 -3.56 19.96
CA SER A 143 -10.67 -4.15 20.10
C SER A 143 -10.61 -5.53 20.77
N MET A 144 -9.72 -6.39 20.28
CA MET A 144 -9.50 -7.74 20.84
C MET A 144 -9.07 -7.68 22.31
N GLN A 145 -8.13 -6.78 22.66
CA GLN A 145 -7.70 -6.58 24.04
C GLN A 145 -8.84 -6.11 24.95
N ARG A 146 -9.74 -5.24 24.46
CA ARG A 146 -10.92 -4.80 25.20
C ARG A 146 -11.88 -5.98 25.45
N SER A 147 -12.21 -6.73 24.40
CA SER A 147 -13.06 -7.93 24.53
C SER A 147 -12.47 -8.95 25.49
N GLN A 148 -11.14 -9.17 25.43
CA GLN A 148 -10.44 -10.05 26.37
C GLN A 148 -10.56 -9.57 27.81
N ALA A 149 -10.39 -8.26 28.06
CA ALA A 149 -10.52 -7.69 29.39
C ALA A 149 -11.95 -7.79 29.94
N GLU A 150 -12.96 -7.60 29.10
CA GLU A 150 -14.37 -7.77 29.46
C GLU A 150 -14.69 -9.20 29.88
N VAL A 151 -14.22 -10.20 29.12
CA VAL A 151 -14.39 -11.62 29.47
C VAL A 151 -13.70 -11.94 30.79
N ALA A 152 -12.46 -11.48 30.99
CA ALA A 152 -11.73 -11.69 32.24
C ALA A 152 -12.44 -11.05 33.44
N LYS A 153 -12.99 -9.84 33.26
CA LYS A 153 -13.77 -9.15 34.30
C LYS A 153 -15.02 -9.94 34.67
N MET A 154 -15.79 -10.40 33.67
CA MET A 154 -17.01 -11.18 33.89
C MET A 154 -16.73 -12.47 34.67
N ILE A 155 -15.68 -13.21 34.28
CA ILE A 155 -15.22 -14.41 35.00
C ILE A 155 -14.91 -14.06 36.46
N GLY A 156 -14.13 -13.00 36.68
CA GLY A 156 -13.74 -12.57 38.02
C GLY A 156 -14.91 -12.13 38.91
N GLU A 157 -15.89 -11.43 38.36
CA GLU A 157 -17.10 -11.01 39.08
C GLU A 157 -17.96 -12.21 39.48
N LYS A 158 -18.14 -13.17 38.57
CA LYS A 158 -18.91 -14.39 38.85
C LYS A 158 -18.23 -15.25 39.91
N GLN A 159 -16.91 -15.44 39.80
CA GLN A 159 -16.13 -16.14 40.82
C GLN A 159 -16.25 -15.47 42.19
N LYS A 160 -16.14 -14.13 42.27
CA LYS A 160 -16.31 -13.38 43.52
C LYS A 160 -17.71 -13.53 44.11
N ALA A 161 -18.75 -13.53 43.27
CA ALA A 161 -20.12 -13.72 43.73
C ALA A 161 -20.31 -15.11 44.35
N THR A 162 -19.82 -16.16 43.68
CA THR A 162 -19.84 -17.54 44.20
C THR A 162 -19.04 -17.66 45.49
N GLN A 163 -17.88 -17.02 45.57
CA GLN A 163 -17.06 -17.02 46.79
C GLN A 163 -17.79 -16.37 47.97
N ARG A 164 -18.43 -15.20 47.77
CA ARG A 164 -19.23 -14.55 48.83
C ARG A 164 -20.38 -15.41 49.30
N GLN A 165 -21.02 -16.14 48.39
CA GLN A 165 -22.09 -17.07 48.75
C GLN A 165 -21.55 -18.22 49.62
N ALA A 166 -20.40 -18.78 49.25
CA ALA A 166 -19.73 -19.83 50.04
C ALA A 166 -19.33 -19.33 51.43
N GLU A 167 -18.70 -18.15 51.51
CA GLU A 167 -18.32 -17.51 52.78
C GLU A 167 -19.52 -17.25 53.69
N GLY A 168 -20.66 -16.85 53.12
CA GLY A 168 -21.92 -16.67 53.87
C GLY A 168 -22.42 -17.97 54.50
N LEU A 169 -22.44 -19.06 53.72
CA LEU A 169 -22.86 -20.38 54.21
C LEU A 169 -21.91 -20.93 55.28
N ILE A 170 -20.59 -20.78 55.08
CA ILE A 170 -19.58 -21.16 56.08
C ILE A 170 -19.83 -20.42 57.39
N LYS A 171 -20.09 -19.11 57.33
CA LYS A 171 -20.36 -18.30 58.52
C LYS A 171 -21.64 -18.73 59.25
N GLU A 172 -22.70 -19.08 58.53
CA GLU A 172 -23.92 -19.63 59.13
C GLU A 172 -23.62 -20.96 59.86
N LEU A 173 -22.86 -21.86 59.23
CA LEU A 173 -22.45 -23.14 59.81
C LEU A 173 -21.56 -22.95 61.05
N GLU A 174 -20.58 -22.05 61.01
CA GLU A 174 -19.71 -21.75 62.15
C GLU A 174 -20.50 -21.22 63.35
N GLN A 175 -21.52 -20.38 63.11
CA GLN A 175 -22.43 -19.90 64.16
C GLN A 175 -23.25 -21.03 64.77
N GLU A 176 -23.80 -21.92 63.94
CA GLU A 176 -24.59 -23.06 64.41
C GLU A 176 -23.73 -24.05 65.21
N ILE A 177 -22.51 -24.35 64.75
CA ILE A 177 -21.53 -25.17 65.50
C ILE A 177 -21.24 -24.52 66.85
N THR A 178 -21.01 -23.20 66.91
CA THR A 178 -20.71 -22.50 68.17
C THR A 178 -21.87 -22.62 69.17
N GLU A 179 -23.11 -22.45 68.72
CA GLU A 179 -24.30 -22.58 69.55
C GLU A 179 -24.52 -24.03 70.03
N LEU A 180 -24.30 -25.01 69.14
CA LEU A 180 -24.37 -26.43 69.48
C LEU A 180 -23.29 -26.83 70.51
N GLN A 181 -22.06 -26.31 70.37
CA GLN A 181 -20.99 -26.54 71.34
C GLN A 181 -21.28 -25.89 72.70
N ARG A 182 -21.89 -24.70 72.72
CA ARG A 182 -22.35 -24.02 73.95
C ARG A 182 -23.37 -24.87 74.69
N ARG A 183 -24.44 -25.29 74.00
CA ARG A 183 -25.49 -26.16 74.57
C ARG A 183 -24.94 -27.49 75.08
N ARG A 184 -24.07 -28.14 74.31
CA ARG A 184 -23.40 -29.39 74.74
C ARG A 184 -22.67 -29.17 76.07
N SER A 185 -21.92 -28.08 76.21
CA SER A 185 -21.16 -27.77 77.43
C SER A 185 -22.08 -27.48 78.63
N GLU A 186 -23.19 -26.77 78.41
CA GLU A 186 -24.20 -26.52 79.45
C GLU A 186 -24.91 -27.80 79.90
N LEU A 187 -25.26 -28.68 78.97
CA LEU A 187 -25.80 -30.00 79.26
C LEU A 187 -24.82 -30.87 80.05
N GLU A 188 -23.54 -30.84 79.67
CA GLU A 188 -22.48 -31.57 80.35
C GLU A 188 -22.30 -31.05 81.79
N GLN A 189 -22.28 -29.73 82.01
CA GLN A 189 -22.25 -29.14 83.36
C GLN A 189 -23.49 -29.51 84.19
N LEU A 190 -24.69 -29.43 83.61
CA LEU A 190 -25.93 -29.75 84.30
C LEU A 190 -25.99 -31.24 84.71
N SER A 191 -25.48 -32.14 83.84
CA SER A 191 -25.44 -33.57 84.11
C SER A 191 -24.56 -33.96 85.31
N HIS A 192 -23.52 -33.15 85.60
CA HIS A 192 -22.64 -33.34 86.76
C HIS A 192 -23.12 -32.56 88.01
N SER A 193 -24.20 -31.79 87.90
CA SER A 193 -24.75 -31.02 89.02
C SER A 193 -25.37 -31.94 90.09
N LYS A 194 -25.04 -31.68 91.35
CA LYS A 194 -25.70 -32.33 92.51
C LYS A 194 -26.89 -31.54 93.05
N ASP A 195 -27.15 -30.35 92.50
CA ASP A 195 -28.31 -29.53 92.84
C ASP A 195 -29.53 -29.98 92.01
N HIS A 196 -30.42 -30.72 92.67
CA HIS A 196 -31.62 -31.29 92.07
C HIS A 196 -32.64 -30.22 91.62
N LEU A 197 -32.69 -29.06 92.30
CA LEU A 197 -33.62 -27.99 91.95
C LEU A 197 -33.15 -27.26 90.69
N HIS A 198 -31.86 -26.91 90.63
CA HIS A 198 -31.26 -26.30 89.45
C HIS A 198 -31.34 -27.23 88.22
N LEU A 199 -31.18 -28.53 88.40
CA LEU A 199 -31.34 -29.51 87.33
C LEU A 199 -32.77 -29.50 86.76
N LEU A 200 -33.79 -29.56 87.62
CA LEU A 200 -35.19 -29.57 87.19
C LEU A 200 -35.65 -28.24 86.57
N GLN A 201 -35.14 -27.11 87.07
CA GLN A 201 -35.44 -25.78 86.53
C GLN A 201 -34.79 -25.55 85.16
N SER A 202 -33.54 -25.98 84.97
CA SER A 202 -32.77 -25.74 83.75
C SER A 202 -32.94 -26.82 82.67
N SER A 203 -33.38 -28.04 83.02
CA SER A 203 -33.56 -29.14 82.05
C SER A 203 -34.65 -28.85 81.01
N SER A 204 -35.69 -28.11 81.41
CA SER A 204 -36.86 -27.86 80.56
C SER A 204 -36.53 -26.96 79.37
N SER A 205 -35.59 -26.03 79.50
CA SER A 205 -35.16 -25.13 78.41
C SER A 205 -34.08 -25.78 77.53
N LEU A 206 -33.12 -26.49 78.13
CA LEU A 206 -31.97 -27.07 77.42
C LEU A 206 -32.30 -28.34 76.61
N CYS A 207 -33.33 -29.09 77.00
CA CYS A 207 -33.75 -30.30 76.26
C CYS A 207 -34.70 -30.01 75.08
N THR A 208 -35.03 -28.75 74.81
CA THR A 208 -35.86 -28.41 73.65
C THR A 208 -35.03 -28.50 72.35
N PRO A 209 -35.47 -29.28 71.34
CA PRO A 209 -34.82 -29.31 70.04
C PRO A 209 -34.86 -27.92 69.43
N THR A 210 -33.70 -27.36 69.10
CA THR A 210 -33.64 -26.21 68.19
C THR A 210 -34.02 -26.67 66.80
N SER A 211 -34.77 -25.85 66.07
CA SER A 211 -34.96 -26.00 64.62
C SER A 211 -33.61 -25.78 63.93
N THR A 212 -32.76 -26.80 63.89
CA THR A 212 -31.52 -26.82 63.10
C THR A 212 -31.90 -26.91 61.64
N LYS A 213 -31.32 -26.04 60.82
CA LYS A 213 -31.53 -26.03 59.37
C LYS A 213 -31.02 -27.36 58.81
N ASP A 214 -31.77 -28.00 57.91
CA ASP A 214 -31.30 -29.22 57.27
C ASP A 214 -30.25 -28.85 56.21
N TRP A 215 -28.99 -29.19 56.51
CA TRP A 215 -27.85 -28.88 55.65
C TRP A 215 -27.61 -29.96 54.58
N SER A 216 -28.33 -31.07 54.63
CA SER A 216 -28.13 -32.23 53.74
C SER A 216 -28.34 -31.88 52.26
N ASP A 217 -29.20 -30.92 51.96
CA ASP A 217 -29.55 -30.48 50.61
C ASP A 217 -28.79 -29.21 50.16
N VAL A 218 -27.97 -28.60 51.03
CA VAL A 218 -27.25 -27.36 50.72
C VAL A 218 -25.97 -27.70 49.98
N SER A 219 -26.05 -27.71 48.65
CA SER A 219 -24.88 -27.79 47.79
C SER A 219 -24.59 -26.45 47.13
N ILE A 220 -23.33 -26.02 47.16
CA ILE A 220 -22.82 -25.03 46.22
C ILE A 220 -22.60 -25.80 44.92
N THR A 221 -23.67 -26.20 44.24
CA THR A 221 -23.52 -26.77 42.90
C THR A 221 -22.96 -25.66 42.03
N TRP A 222 -21.64 -25.72 41.81
CA TRP A 222 -21.00 -25.11 40.67
C TRP A 222 -21.64 -25.73 39.45
N ASP A 223 -22.76 -25.15 39.03
CA ASP A 223 -23.54 -25.64 37.92
C ASP A 223 -22.75 -25.35 36.64
N GLN A 224 -21.88 -26.30 36.29
CA GLN A 224 -21.13 -26.32 35.04
C GLN A 224 -22.07 -26.23 33.82
N SER A 225 -23.36 -26.55 33.99
CA SER A 225 -24.36 -26.43 32.93
C SER A 225 -24.99 -25.03 32.82
N LYS A 226 -24.99 -24.22 33.90
CA LYS A 226 -25.52 -22.84 33.88
C LYS A 226 -24.53 -21.79 33.41
N TRP A 227 -23.23 -22.00 33.60
CA TRP A 227 -22.22 -21.06 33.14
C TRP A 227 -21.40 -21.68 32.02
N ASN A 228 -21.85 -21.46 30.79
CA ASN A 228 -21.10 -21.81 29.62
C ASN A 228 -20.43 -20.55 29.06
N VAL A 229 -19.18 -20.32 29.46
CA VAL A 229 -18.34 -19.22 28.96
C VAL A 229 -18.29 -19.21 27.43
N GLN A 230 -18.28 -20.39 26.78
CA GLN A 230 -18.31 -20.50 25.32
C GLN A 230 -19.62 -19.94 24.74
N LYS A 231 -20.76 -20.21 25.39
CA LYS A 231 -22.07 -19.68 24.98
C LYS A 231 -22.13 -18.16 25.15
N ASP A 232 -21.59 -17.63 26.23
CA ASP A 232 -21.58 -16.18 26.47
C ASP A 232 -20.58 -15.46 25.53
N ILE A 233 -19.43 -16.07 25.23
CA ILE A 233 -18.49 -15.61 24.20
C ILE A 233 -19.13 -15.63 22.80
N SER A 234 -19.86 -16.70 22.44
CA SER A 234 -20.58 -16.76 21.17
C SER A 234 -21.69 -15.70 21.05
N GLN A 235 -22.23 -15.20 22.17
CA GLN A 235 -23.19 -14.10 22.16
C GLN A 235 -22.52 -12.72 22.01
N LEU A 236 -21.25 -12.59 22.40
CA LEU A 236 -20.43 -11.40 22.08
C LEU A 236 -20.02 -11.37 20.60
N ASP A 237 -19.82 -12.54 19.98
CA ASP A 237 -19.52 -12.73 18.55
C ASP A 237 -20.74 -12.44 17.66
N LYS A 238 -21.95 -12.69 18.16
CA LYS A 238 -23.23 -12.40 17.49
C LYS A 238 -23.56 -10.92 17.31
N LYS A 239 -22.59 -10.02 17.41
CA LYS A 239 -22.76 -8.61 17.02
C LYS A 239 -22.69 -8.45 15.49
N VAL A 240 -23.57 -9.20 14.83
CA VAL A 240 -24.08 -9.12 13.46
C VAL A 240 -23.06 -9.34 12.33
N ASP A 241 -22.76 -10.61 12.05
CA ASP A 241 -22.02 -11.02 10.85
C ASP A 241 -22.94 -10.99 9.62
N TYR A 242 -22.65 -10.10 8.69
CA TYR A 242 -23.17 -10.14 7.33
C TYR A 242 -22.11 -10.80 6.45
N GLU A 243 -22.52 -11.60 5.47
CA GLU A 243 -21.59 -12.27 4.55
C GLU A 243 -22.00 -12.05 3.10
N ALA A 244 -21.00 -11.87 2.24
CA ALA A 244 -21.17 -11.97 0.80
C ALA A 244 -20.82 -13.39 0.33
N PHE A 245 -21.70 -13.97 -0.49
CA PHE A 245 -21.56 -15.31 -1.09
C PHE A 245 -20.55 -15.31 -2.26
N THR A 246 -19.32 -14.88 -1.99
CA THR A 246 -18.16 -15.11 -2.85
C THR A 246 -17.59 -16.51 -2.60
N ASP A 247 -16.71 -17.01 -3.47
CA ASP A 247 -15.92 -18.22 -3.22
C ASP A 247 -14.43 -17.85 -3.10
N PRO A 248 -13.83 -17.88 -1.88
CA PRO A 248 -14.44 -18.20 -0.58
C PRO A 248 -15.37 -17.08 -0.07
N HIS A 249 -16.25 -17.38 0.89
CA HIS A 249 -17.19 -16.41 1.50
C HIS A 249 -16.44 -15.19 2.08
N THR A 250 -16.98 -13.99 1.88
CA THR A 250 -16.41 -12.74 2.41
C THR A 250 -17.24 -12.24 3.58
N SER A 251 -16.66 -12.15 4.77
CA SER A 251 -17.29 -11.53 5.94
C SER A 251 -17.34 -10.00 5.80
N LEU A 252 -18.48 -9.39 6.12
CA LEU A 252 -18.77 -7.96 5.99
C LEU A 252 -18.94 -7.34 7.39
N SER A 253 -18.06 -6.42 7.75
CA SER A 253 -18.17 -5.65 8.99
C SER A 253 -18.92 -4.34 8.77
N LEU A 254 -20.22 -4.30 9.14
CA LEU A 254 -21.04 -3.09 9.07
C LEU A 254 -20.94 -2.27 10.36
N LYS A 255 -20.89 -0.94 10.23
CA LYS A 255 -20.84 -0.01 11.39
C LYS A 255 -22.15 0.00 12.19
N SER A 256 -23.26 -0.32 11.54
CA SER A 256 -24.60 -0.38 12.09
C SER A 256 -25.43 -1.42 11.32
N LYS A 257 -26.48 -1.96 11.95
CA LYS A 257 -27.46 -2.82 11.29
C LYS A 257 -28.25 -2.00 10.25
N PRO A 258 -28.22 -2.33 8.95
CA PRO A 258 -29.07 -1.68 7.96
C PRO A 258 -30.52 -2.08 8.17
N GLU A 259 -31.43 -1.10 8.20
CA GLU A 259 -32.87 -1.34 8.23
C GLU A 259 -33.44 -1.42 6.81
N LYS A 260 -32.80 -0.75 5.85
CA LYS A 260 -33.18 -0.76 4.44
C LYS A 260 -31.99 -1.01 3.51
N LEU A 261 -32.09 -2.07 2.72
CA LEU A 261 -31.06 -2.46 1.73
C LEU A 261 -31.45 -2.03 0.32
N GLY A 262 -30.51 -1.42 -0.39
CA GLY A 262 -30.59 -1.11 -1.81
C GLY A 262 -29.76 -2.11 -2.60
N VAL A 263 -30.33 -2.65 -3.69
CA VAL A 263 -29.62 -3.55 -4.61
C VAL A 263 -29.65 -2.93 -6.00
N PHE A 264 -28.47 -2.82 -6.62
CA PHE A 264 -28.29 -2.27 -7.96
C PHE A 264 -27.57 -3.30 -8.84
N VAL A 265 -28.02 -3.43 -10.09
CA VAL A 265 -27.44 -4.33 -11.08
C VAL A 265 -27.03 -3.51 -12.29
N ASP A 266 -25.75 -3.57 -12.63
CA ASP A 266 -25.18 -3.00 -13.85
C ASP A 266 -24.84 -4.14 -14.81
N TYR A 267 -25.63 -4.28 -15.88
CA TYR A 267 -25.41 -5.34 -16.87
C TYR A 267 -24.23 -5.05 -17.80
N GLU A 268 -23.91 -3.77 -18.04
CA GLU A 268 -22.83 -3.39 -18.96
C GLU A 268 -21.47 -3.63 -18.31
N GLU A 269 -21.33 -3.26 -17.04
CA GLU A 269 -20.09 -3.44 -16.26
C GLU A 269 -20.01 -4.80 -15.55
N GLY A 270 -21.05 -5.63 -15.64
CA GLY A 270 -21.06 -6.96 -15.01
C GLY A 270 -20.99 -6.87 -13.48
N GLN A 271 -21.82 -6.01 -12.87
CA GLN A 271 -21.76 -5.70 -11.44
C GLN A 271 -23.10 -5.85 -10.73
N VAL A 272 -23.07 -6.34 -9.48
CA VAL A 272 -24.19 -6.28 -8.53
C VAL A 272 -23.72 -5.62 -7.24
N SER A 273 -24.37 -4.52 -6.84
CA SER A 273 -23.96 -3.67 -5.71
C SER A 273 -25.05 -3.56 -4.65
N PHE A 274 -24.63 -3.59 -3.38
CA PHE A 274 -25.49 -3.51 -2.20
C PHE A 274 -25.18 -2.25 -1.41
N TYR A 275 -26.21 -1.59 -0.89
CA TYR A 275 -26.11 -0.32 -0.17
C TYR A 275 -27.00 -0.32 1.06
N ASP A 276 -26.56 0.36 2.11
CA ASP A 276 -27.43 0.81 3.19
C ASP A 276 -28.10 2.12 2.73
N VAL A 277 -29.42 2.07 2.55
CA VAL A 277 -30.20 3.19 2.01
C VAL A 277 -30.27 4.34 3.00
N ASP A 278 -30.30 4.05 4.29
CA ASP A 278 -30.51 5.04 5.35
C ASP A 278 -29.24 5.87 5.53
N THR A 279 -28.08 5.20 5.55
CA THR A 279 -26.77 5.87 5.65
C THR A 279 -26.20 6.30 4.29
N ARG A 280 -26.86 5.91 3.18
CA ARG A 280 -26.39 6.10 1.80
C ARG A 280 -24.97 5.58 1.59
N SER A 281 -24.63 4.49 2.26
CA SER A 281 -23.29 3.91 2.23
C SER A 281 -23.26 2.63 1.41
N HIS A 282 -22.14 2.41 0.74
CA HIS A 282 -21.89 1.16 0.01
C HIS A 282 -21.57 0.04 1.00
N ILE A 283 -22.18 -1.14 0.78
CA ILE A 283 -21.95 -2.34 1.59
C ILE A 283 -20.97 -3.27 0.87
N PHE A 284 -21.29 -3.70 -0.35
CA PHE A 284 -20.49 -4.68 -1.09
C PHE A 284 -20.84 -4.67 -2.58
N SER A 285 -19.90 -5.03 -3.45
CA SER A 285 -20.13 -5.22 -4.88
C SER A 285 -19.50 -6.51 -5.39
N PHE A 286 -20.27 -7.30 -6.13
CA PHE A 286 -19.74 -8.33 -7.01
C PHE A 286 -19.37 -7.68 -8.34
N THR A 287 -18.13 -7.83 -8.78
CA THR A 287 -17.62 -7.22 -10.01
C THR A 287 -17.01 -8.27 -10.93
N GLY A 288 -16.93 -7.97 -12.24
CA GLY A 288 -16.40 -8.91 -13.23
C GLY A 288 -17.33 -10.10 -13.51
N CYS A 289 -18.63 -9.96 -13.19
CA CYS A 289 -19.62 -10.98 -13.48
C CYS A 289 -19.95 -10.98 -14.97
N THR A 290 -20.05 -12.16 -15.58
CA THR A 290 -20.57 -12.31 -16.93
C THR A 290 -22.02 -12.80 -16.87
N PHE A 291 -22.97 -11.91 -17.14
CA PHE A 291 -24.40 -12.26 -17.13
C PHE A 291 -24.82 -12.82 -18.49
N THR A 292 -25.09 -14.12 -18.55
CA THR A 292 -25.56 -14.78 -19.77
C THR A 292 -27.08 -14.77 -19.91
N GLU A 293 -27.80 -14.47 -18.82
CA GLU A 293 -29.26 -14.50 -18.73
C GLU A 293 -29.78 -13.35 -17.86
N LYS A 294 -31.10 -13.15 -17.86
CA LYS A 294 -31.77 -12.15 -17.03
C LYS A 294 -31.72 -12.57 -15.56
N LEU A 295 -31.25 -11.67 -14.71
CA LEU A 295 -31.27 -11.82 -13.26
C LEU A 295 -32.64 -11.49 -12.67
N TYR A 296 -33.01 -12.23 -11.63
CA TYR A 296 -34.22 -12.03 -10.84
C TYR A 296 -33.87 -11.84 -9.37
N PRO A 297 -34.59 -10.99 -8.62
CA PRO A 297 -34.39 -10.88 -7.18
C PRO A 297 -34.67 -12.20 -6.47
N TYR A 298 -33.78 -12.58 -5.55
CA TYR A 298 -33.97 -13.69 -4.63
C TYR A 298 -34.10 -13.12 -3.21
N LEU A 299 -35.17 -13.50 -2.50
CA LEU A 299 -35.47 -13.04 -1.15
C LEU A 299 -35.79 -14.26 -0.30
N ASN A 300 -35.07 -14.43 0.81
CA ASN A 300 -35.28 -15.52 1.75
C ASN A 300 -35.30 -14.95 3.18
N PRO A 301 -36.47 -14.84 3.84
CA PRO A 301 -36.56 -14.31 5.18
C PRO A 301 -36.01 -15.25 6.25
N PHE A 302 -35.67 -16.51 5.94
CA PHE A 302 -35.22 -17.54 6.90
C PHE A 302 -36.25 -17.87 8.01
N ASP A 303 -35.97 -18.92 8.79
CA ASP A 303 -36.86 -19.41 9.85
C ASP A 303 -36.83 -18.52 11.10
N ASP A 304 -37.98 -18.43 11.78
CA ASP A 304 -38.14 -17.72 13.06
C ASP A 304 -38.12 -18.69 14.24
N TYR A 305 -36.92 -19.12 14.66
CA TYR A 305 -36.76 -20.17 15.68
C TYR A 305 -37.13 -19.73 17.11
N ASP A 306 -37.04 -18.44 17.43
CA ASP A 306 -37.20 -17.90 18.78
C ASP A 306 -38.03 -16.60 18.85
N GLY A 307 -38.70 -16.21 17.76
CA GLY A 307 -39.48 -14.98 17.65
C GLY A 307 -38.66 -13.75 17.24
N SER A 308 -37.33 -13.88 17.08
CA SER A 308 -36.43 -12.77 16.76
C SER A 308 -36.47 -12.32 15.29
N ASN A 309 -37.09 -13.09 14.39
CA ASN A 309 -37.13 -12.81 12.95
C ASN A 309 -38.56 -12.86 12.37
N SER A 310 -39.55 -12.50 13.19
CA SER A 310 -40.98 -12.53 12.85
C SER A 310 -41.44 -11.44 11.88
N ALA A 311 -40.63 -10.42 11.62
CA ALA A 311 -40.99 -9.30 10.75
C ALA A 311 -40.83 -9.63 9.25
N PRO A 312 -41.78 -9.25 8.37
CA PRO A 312 -41.68 -9.55 6.94
C PRO A 312 -40.63 -8.69 6.22
N MET A 313 -40.04 -9.24 5.16
CA MET A 313 -39.29 -8.45 4.18
C MET A 313 -40.24 -7.62 3.31
N ILE A 314 -40.03 -6.30 3.25
CA ILE A 314 -40.90 -5.38 2.50
C ILE A 314 -40.12 -4.77 1.32
N ILE A 315 -40.62 -4.99 0.10
CA ILE A 315 -40.09 -4.33 -1.10
C ILE A 315 -40.71 -2.94 -1.19
N THR A 316 -39.88 -1.90 -1.12
CA THR A 316 -40.35 -0.51 -1.22
C THR A 316 -40.11 0.05 -2.61
N PRO A 317 -41.07 0.77 -3.23
CA PRO A 317 -40.82 1.50 -4.48
C PRO A 317 -39.77 2.59 -4.27
N VAL A 318 -38.92 2.78 -5.28
CA VAL A 318 -37.97 3.90 -5.32
C VAL A 318 -38.69 5.11 -5.92
N ASN A 319 -38.90 6.15 -5.13
CA ASN A 319 -39.43 7.41 -5.65
C ASN A 319 -38.36 8.05 -6.54
N GLN A 320 -38.54 7.96 -7.86
CA GLN A 320 -37.79 8.78 -8.80
C GLN A 320 -38.31 10.22 -8.67
N THR A 321 -37.67 11.04 -7.82
CA THR A 321 -37.84 12.49 -7.96
C THR A 321 -37.25 12.90 -9.32
N PRO A 322 -38.02 13.60 -10.17
CA PRO A 322 -37.61 13.98 -11.52
C PRO A 322 -36.41 14.92 -11.56
#